data_AF-A0A932VR53-F1
#
_entry.id   AF-A0A932VR53-F1
#
_cell.length_a   1.000
_cell.length_b   1.000
_cell.length_c   1.000
_cell.angle_alpha   90.00
_cell.angle_beta   90.00
_cell.angle_gamma   90.00
#
_symmetry.space_group_name_H-M   'P 1'
#
loop_
_entity.id
_entity.type
_entity.pdbx_description
1 polymer ?
#
loop_
_entity_poly.entity_id
_entity_poly.type
_entity_poly.pdbx_seq_one_letter_code
_entity_poly.pdbx_strand_id
1 'polypeptide(L)'
;MKKLFLISAAVLLPAIASAAGFDRDLSFGLRHDVDVELLQKFLSGQHLYEGPLSGNFLALTREAVSKFQVRERIAPSSGYFGPKTRARASQLAALRVWHTDTIAALTLQIQTLQSQLKALTDQQAQASSTPLVLPPPPEAAVPLFTKNPQIAEAGFVSNPLFGGQYPYRMKFDWATDAVGTPNESFSCTPALKSDGTAVLRQARYFPESGTAYSCSATVQNQAGKGATESVSFVAPSWISVAGSATSSFPDIVVTPLKLGEISVYNGSTSDILFSNFQTTISDAMDSTFNRNHKVYFLLRDGLRAEDPLISQTDFTFVASPPAVGQPYVVPVIIPFPVKLAPGEKKIMSLWVEQFQFVRSGTLEIVSTNIVTTGLNRIIGSFDIVLTKAPGL
;
A
#
# COMPACT_ATOMS: atom_id res chain seq x y z
N MET A 1 32.90 51.16 -36.04
CA MET A 1 32.76 51.52 -34.61
C MET A 1 31.86 50.50 -33.94
N LYS A 2 32.42 49.79 -32.95
CA LYS A 2 31.82 48.69 -32.19
C LYS A 2 30.51 49.12 -31.50
N LYS A 3 29.44 48.34 -31.63
CA LYS A 3 28.36 48.31 -30.64
C LYS A 3 28.22 46.88 -30.13
N LEU A 4 28.76 46.72 -28.93
CA LEU A 4 28.67 45.56 -28.05
C LEU A 4 27.19 45.35 -27.70
N PHE A 5 26.58 44.23 -28.09
CA PHE A 5 25.30 43.82 -27.51
C PHE A 5 25.60 42.95 -26.28
N LEU A 6 25.27 43.50 -25.11
CA LEU A 6 25.31 42.85 -23.81
C LEU A 6 24.29 41.71 -23.78
N ILE A 7 24.78 40.48 -23.58
CA ILE A 7 23.97 39.31 -23.25
C ILE A 7 23.49 39.50 -21.81
N SER A 8 22.26 39.96 -21.63
CA SER A 8 21.57 39.87 -20.33
C SER A 8 21.06 38.44 -20.14
N ALA A 9 21.79 37.66 -19.34
CA ALA A 9 21.29 36.41 -18.79
C ALA A 9 20.21 36.73 -17.75
N ALA A 10 18.95 36.80 -18.18
CA ALA A 10 17.81 36.77 -17.27
C ALA A 10 17.71 35.36 -16.69
N VAL A 11 18.21 35.19 -15.47
CA VAL A 11 17.94 34.01 -14.64
C VAL A 11 16.43 34.01 -14.37
N LEU A 12 15.68 33.24 -15.16
CA LEU A 12 14.31 32.89 -14.81
C LEU A 12 14.35 31.97 -13.60
N LEU A 13 14.21 32.56 -12.41
CA LEU A 13 13.74 31.85 -11.24
C LEU A 13 12.38 31.24 -11.60
N PRO A 14 12.16 29.92 -11.46
CA PRO A 14 10.82 29.38 -11.55
C PRO A 14 9.98 30.04 -10.44
N ALA A 15 8.94 30.75 -10.83
CA ALA A 15 7.90 31.16 -9.91
C ALA A 15 7.34 29.89 -9.28
N ILE A 16 7.64 29.67 -7.99
CA ILE A 16 7.02 28.62 -7.21
C ILE A 16 5.52 28.91 -7.25
N ALA A 17 4.78 28.11 -8.00
CA ALA A 17 3.33 28.18 -8.02
C ALA A 17 2.85 27.98 -6.59
N SER A 18 2.24 29.02 -6.00
CA SER A 18 1.60 28.92 -4.69
C SER A 18 0.61 27.76 -4.73
N ALA A 19 0.92 26.69 -3.99
CA ALA A 19 -0.08 25.70 -3.60
C ALA A 19 -1.25 26.49 -3.01
N ALA A 20 -2.48 26.25 -3.48
CA ALA A 20 -3.65 26.98 -3.01
C ALA A 20 -3.72 26.90 -1.47
N GLY A 21 -3.26 27.97 -0.82
CA GLY A 21 -3.03 28.02 0.61
C GLY A 21 -4.35 28.30 1.28
N PHE A 22 -4.95 27.27 1.89
CA PHE A 22 -6.00 27.51 2.86
C PHE A 22 -5.34 28.09 4.12
N ASP A 23 -5.20 29.42 4.18
CA ASP A 23 -4.35 30.11 5.17
C ASP A 23 -5.11 30.57 6.43
N ARG A 24 -6.44 30.56 6.40
CA ARG A 24 -7.28 30.81 7.57
C ARG A 24 -8.46 29.86 7.66
N ASP A 25 -9.05 29.82 8.86
CA ASP A 25 -10.21 29.00 9.12
C ASP A 25 -11.47 29.61 8.49
N LEU A 26 -12.32 28.76 7.92
CA LEU A 26 -13.57 29.16 7.27
C LEU A 26 -14.76 28.49 7.96
N SER A 27 -15.82 29.26 8.16
CA SER A 27 -16.99 28.81 8.93
C SER A 27 -18.30 29.31 8.33
N PHE A 28 -19.39 28.70 8.80
CA PHE A 28 -20.74 29.04 8.37
C PHE A 28 -21.07 30.50 8.63
N GLY A 29 -21.65 31.17 7.65
CA GLY A 29 -22.08 32.57 7.71
C GLY A 29 -21.19 33.54 6.93
N LEU A 30 -19.99 33.13 6.51
CA LEU A 30 -19.16 33.92 5.60
C LEU A 30 -19.85 34.11 4.25
N ARG A 31 -19.76 35.31 3.67
CA ARG A 31 -20.40 35.69 2.41
C ARG A 31 -19.45 36.50 1.53
N HIS A 32 -19.56 36.31 0.22
CA HIS A 32 -18.74 37.00 -0.80
C HIS A 32 -17.23 36.90 -0.52
N ASP A 33 -16.80 35.73 -0.04
CA ASP A 33 -15.45 35.51 0.46
C ASP A 33 -14.63 34.68 -0.54
N VAL A 34 -13.48 35.20 -0.96
CA VAL A 34 -12.62 34.59 -1.98
C VAL A 34 -12.04 33.25 -1.53
N ASP A 35 -11.75 33.08 -0.24
CA ASP A 35 -11.21 31.83 0.31
C ASP A 35 -12.30 30.76 0.38
N VAL A 36 -13.54 31.18 0.62
CA VAL A 36 -14.71 30.29 0.54
C VAL A 36 -14.95 29.86 -0.91
N GLU A 37 -14.78 30.74 -1.89
CA GLU A 37 -14.89 30.37 -3.30
C GLU A 37 -13.82 29.35 -3.70
N LEU A 38 -12.58 29.55 -3.25
CA LEU A 38 -11.48 28.59 -3.43
C LEU A 38 -11.80 27.24 -2.77
N LEU A 39 -12.35 27.24 -1.55
CA LEU A 39 -12.80 26.03 -0.87
C LEU A 39 -13.90 25.31 -1.66
N GLN A 40 -14.90 26.04 -2.15
CA GLN A 40 -15.98 25.49 -2.97
C GLN A 40 -15.45 24.85 -4.24
N LYS A 41 -14.50 25.51 -4.93
CA LYS A 41 -13.84 24.99 -6.12
C LYS A 41 -13.07 23.70 -5.83
N PHE A 42 -12.33 23.66 -4.72
CA PHE A 42 -11.65 22.46 -4.26
C PHE A 42 -12.64 21.31 -4.00
N LEU A 43 -13.71 21.56 -3.24
CA LEU A 43 -14.70 20.54 -2.89
C LEU A 43 -15.48 20.03 -4.12
N SER A 44 -15.76 20.89 -5.10
CA SER A 44 -16.32 20.45 -6.39
C SER A 44 -15.37 19.55 -7.16
N GLY A 45 -14.08 19.88 -7.21
CA GLY A 45 -13.05 19.03 -7.83
C GLY A 45 -12.84 17.68 -7.13
N GLN A 46 -13.40 17.53 -5.92
CA GLN A 46 -13.42 16.32 -5.10
C GLN A 46 -14.78 15.59 -5.17
N HIS A 47 -15.73 16.07 -5.99
CA HIS A 47 -17.10 15.56 -6.11
C HIS A 47 -17.90 15.58 -4.81
N LEU A 48 -17.64 16.56 -3.93
CA LEU A 48 -18.35 16.72 -2.65
C LEU A 48 -19.24 17.96 -2.59
N TYR A 49 -19.13 18.86 -3.57
CA TYR A 49 -19.90 20.11 -3.64
C TYR A 49 -20.48 20.33 -5.05
N GLU A 50 -21.80 20.43 -5.13
CA GLU A 50 -22.56 20.63 -6.37
C GLU A 50 -23.24 22.02 -6.43
N GLY A 51 -22.98 22.88 -5.45
CA GLY A 51 -23.54 24.23 -5.38
C GLY A 51 -22.74 25.28 -6.18
N PRO A 52 -23.21 26.54 -6.21
CA PRO A 52 -22.52 27.61 -6.90
C PRO A 52 -21.22 28.01 -6.19
N LEU A 53 -20.18 28.34 -6.96
CA LEU A 53 -18.93 28.95 -6.49
C LEU A 53 -19.16 30.44 -6.19
N SER A 54 -19.87 30.72 -5.11
CA SER A 54 -20.38 32.07 -4.79
C SER A 54 -19.59 32.78 -3.69
N GLY A 55 -18.61 32.11 -3.07
CA GLY A 55 -17.92 32.63 -1.90
C GLY A 55 -18.80 32.68 -0.63
N ASN A 56 -19.97 32.03 -0.65
CA ASN A 56 -20.90 32.00 0.49
C ASN A 56 -20.79 30.66 1.24
N PHE A 57 -20.33 30.71 2.49
CA PHE A 57 -20.22 29.53 3.35
C PHE A 57 -21.55 29.31 4.06
N LEU A 58 -22.52 28.75 3.35
CA LEU A 58 -23.86 28.46 3.87
C LEU A 58 -24.07 26.94 4.00
N ALA A 59 -25.33 26.48 3.96
CA ALA A 59 -25.69 25.09 4.26
C ALA A 59 -24.96 24.08 3.37
N LEU A 60 -24.97 24.31 2.05
CA LEU A 60 -24.33 23.41 1.08
C LEU A 60 -22.81 23.32 1.25
N THR A 61 -22.15 24.46 1.49
CA THR A 61 -20.70 24.49 1.73
C THR A 61 -20.34 23.79 3.03
N ARG A 62 -21.10 24.02 4.11
CA ARG A 62 -20.91 23.34 5.39
C ARG A 62 -21.12 21.83 5.28
N GLU A 63 -22.14 21.41 4.56
CA GLU A 63 -22.40 19.99 4.31
C GLU A 63 -21.27 19.35 3.52
N ALA A 64 -20.77 20.01 2.47
CA ALA A 64 -19.64 19.52 1.69
C ALA A 64 -18.35 19.43 2.51
N VAL A 65 -18.09 20.38 3.42
CA VAL A 65 -16.97 20.31 4.37
C VAL A 65 -17.16 19.15 5.35
N SER A 66 -18.37 18.92 5.85
CA SER A 66 -18.66 17.78 6.72
C SER A 66 -18.45 16.45 6.01
N LYS A 67 -18.95 16.31 4.76
CA LYS A 67 -18.70 15.13 3.90
C LYS A 67 -17.21 14.91 3.67
N PHE A 68 -16.47 15.98 3.39
CA PHE A 68 -15.02 15.94 3.26
C PHE A 68 -14.35 15.44 4.56
N GLN A 69 -14.75 15.98 5.71
CA GLN A 69 -14.23 15.56 7.01
C GLN A 69 -14.54 14.08 7.30
N VAL A 70 -15.75 13.61 7.01
CA VAL A 70 -16.10 12.19 7.18
C VAL A 70 -15.24 11.31 6.27
N ARG A 71 -15.12 11.66 4.99
CA ARG A 71 -14.33 10.92 4.00
C ARG A 71 -12.86 10.81 4.40
N GLU A 72 -12.29 11.93 4.86
CA GLU A 72 -10.89 12.00 5.29
C GLU A 72 -10.69 11.62 6.77
N ARG A 73 -11.73 11.12 7.46
CA ARG A 73 -11.71 10.69 8.88
C ARG A 73 -11.24 11.79 9.86
N ILE A 74 -11.65 13.03 9.62
CA ILE A 74 -11.36 14.21 10.45
C ILE A 74 -12.50 14.43 11.45
N ALA A 75 -12.19 14.38 12.75
CA ALA A 75 -13.13 14.63 13.83
C ALA A 75 -12.86 15.98 14.54
N PRO A 76 -13.92 16.75 14.90
CA PRO A 76 -15.33 16.50 14.59
C PRO A 76 -15.68 16.83 13.13
N SER A 77 -16.62 16.10 12.54
CA SER A 77 -17.16 16.38 11.19
C SER A 77 -18.22 17.50 11.21
N SER A 78 -17.92 18.59 11.91
CA SER A 78 -18.86 19.68 12.19
C SER A 78 -19.17 20.57 10.98
N GLY A 79 -18.47 20.39 9.86
CA GLY A 79 -18.54 21.29 8.71
C GLY A 79 -17.75 22.58 8.90
N TYR A 80 -16.90 22.66 9.94
CA TYR A 80 -15.96 23.77 10.16
C TYR A 80 -14.63 23.51 9.45
N PHE A 81 -14.19 24.46 8.62
CA PHE A 81 -12.95 24.31 7.86
C PHE A 81 -11.75 24.87 8.65
N GLY A 82 -11.46 24.23 9.78
CA GLY A 82 -10.37 24.58 10.70
C GLY A 82 -9.01 23.92 10.36
N PRO A 83 -8.01 24.01 11.26
CA PRO A 83 -6.61 23.68 10.95
C PRO A 83 -6.40 22.25 10.44
N LYS A 84 -7.09 21.26 11.04
CA LYS A 84 -7.01 19.85 10.60
C LYS A 84 -7.55 19.66 9.18
N THR A 85 -8.72 20.25 8.89
CA THR A 85 -9.38 20.18 7.58
C THR A 85 -8.56 20.88 6.51
N ARG A 86 -7.99 22.05 6.84
CA ARG A 86 -7.09 22.82 5.98
C ARG A 86 -5.82 22.06 5.64
N ALA A 87 -5.12 21.54 6.65
CA ALA A 87 -3.88 20.79 6.45
C ALA A 87 -4.08 19.62 5.47
N ARG A 88 -5.18 18.87 5.64
CA ARG A 88 -5.51 17.77 4.74
C ARG A 88 -5.89 18.22 3.33
N ALA A 89 -6.69 19.28 3.22
CA ALA A 89 -7.09 19.83 1.92
C ALA A 89 -5.88 20.35 1.14
N SER A 90 -4.94 21.05 1.80
CA SER A 90 -3.69 21.52 1.20
C SER A 90 -2.79 20.37 0.72
N GLN A 91 -2.69 19.26 1.47
CA GLN A 91 -1.98 18.07 1.03
C GLN A 91 -2.58 17.46 -0.25
N LEU A 92 -3.90 17.32 -0.31
CA LEU A 92 -4.60 16.78 -1.47
C LEU A 92 -4.52 17.70 -2.69
N ALA A 93 -4.57 19.02 -2.47
CA ALA A 93 -4.39 20.01 -3.52
C ALA A 93 -2.96 19.94 -4.09
N ALA A 94 -1.94 19.84 -3.22
CA ALA A 94 -0.54 19.71 -3.64
C ALA A 94 -0.31 18.43 -4.46
N LEU A 95 -0.84 17.28 -4.02
CA LEU A 95 -0.73 16.01 -4.74
C LEU A 95 -1.30 16.10 -6.18
N ARG A 96 -2.41 16.83 -6.38
CA ARG A 96 -3.02 17.00 -7.71
C ARG A 96 -2.17 17.84 -8.68
N VAL A 97 -1.44 18.82 -8.17
CA VAL A 97 -0.52 19.65 -8.98
C VAL A 97 0.60 18.77 -9.55
N TRP A 98 1.24 17.93 -8.71
CA TRP A 98 2.27 16.99 -9.15
C TRP A 98 1.78 15.98 -10.21
N HIS A 99 0.53 15.52 -10.12
CA HIS A 99 -0.04 14.60 -11.10
C HIS A 99 -0.34 15.29 -12.44
N THR A 100 -0.71 16.57 -12.44
CA THR A 100 -1.02 17.30 -13.68
C THR A 100 0.25 17.59 -14.49
N ASP A 101 1.33 18.00 -13.81
CA ASP A 101 2.61 18.29 -14.45
C ASP A 101 3.28 17.02 -15.01
N THR A 102 3.16 15.89 -14.30
CA THR A 102 3.65 14.58 -14.77
C THR A 102 2.85 14.04 -15.95
N ILE A 103 1.53 14.22 -15.97
CA ILE A 103 0.69 13.84 -17.13
C ILE A 103 1.05 14.66 -18.37
N ALA A 104 1.26 15.97 -18.22
CA ALA A 104 1.65 16.83 -19.34
C ALA A 104 3.03 16.43 -19.90
N ALA A 105 4.01 16.18 -19.03
CA ALA A 105 5.34 15.73 -19.42
C ALA A 105 5.32 14.36 -20.14
N LEU A 106 4.56 13.39 -19.60
CA LEU A 106 4.38 12.07 -20.21
C LEU A 106 3.68 12.16 -21.57
N THR A 107 2.70 13.04 -21.72
CA THR A 107 2.00 13.24 -22.99
C THR A 107 2.94 13.77 -24.08
N LEU A 108 3.82 14.70 -23.73
CA LEU A 108 4.81 15.25 -24.66
C LEU A 108 5.86 14.20 -25.06
N GLN A 109 6.20 13.31 -24.13
CA GLN A 109 7.11 12.19 -24.41
C GLN A 109 6.47 11.14 -25.33
N ILE A 110 5.19 10.85 -25.15
CA ILE A 110 4.43 9.96 -26.06
C ILE A 110 4.41 10.53 -27.48
N GLN A 111 4.14 11.82 -27.63
CA GLN A 111 4.13 12.48 -28.96
C GLN A 111 5.51 12.42 -29.63
N THR A 112 6.57 12.56 -28.84
CA THR A 112 7.95 12.47 -29.34
C THR A 112 8.31 11.04 -29.78
N LEU A 113 7.90 10.03 -29.01
CA LEU A 113 8.13 8.63 -29.40
C LEU A 113 7.33 8.25 -30.66
N GLN A 114 6.10 8.76 -30.80
CA GLN A 114 5.29 8.54 -31.99
C GLN A 114 5.92 9.15 -33.25
N SER A 115 6.52 10.35 -33.15
CA SER A 115 7.22 10.96 -34.29
C SER A 115 8.50 10.21 -34.67
N GLN A 116 9.24 9.69 -33.69
CA GLN A 116 10.41 8.83 -33.94
C GLN A 116 10.05 7.52 -34.63
N LEU A 117 8.97 6.86 -34.20
CA LEU A 117 8.44 5.66 -34.85
C LEU A 117 8.09 5.92 -36.31
N LYS A 118 7.41 7.03 -36.59
CA LYS A 118 7.06 7.42 -37.97
C LYS A 118 8.30 7.62 -38.84
N ALA A 119 9.32 8.31 -38.32
CA ALA A 119 10.58 8.54 -39.05
C ALA A 119 11.33 7.23 -39.36
N LEU A 120 11.33 6.27 -38.43
CA LEU A 120 11.94 4.95 -38.65
C LEU A 120 11.18 4.14 -39.72
N THR A 121 9.85 4.18 -39.74
CA THR A 121 9.05 3.55 -40.80
C THR A 121 9.29 4.19 -42.17
N ASP A 122 9.42 5.51 -42.24
CA ASP A 122 9.70 6.21 -43.50
C ASP A 122 11.12 5.87 -44.02
N GLN A 123 12.10 5.67 -43.13
CA GLN A 123 13.44 5.17 -43.48
C GLN A 123 13.41 3.72 -44.00
N GLN A 124 12.58 2.85 -43.43
CA GLN A 124 12.41 1.47 -43.92
C GLN A 124 11.74 1.42 -45.30
N ALA A 125 10.79 2.32 -45.56
CA ALA A 125 10.15 2.44 -46.87
C ALA A 125 11.13 2.87 -47.97
N GLN A 126 12.14 3.69 -47.63
CA GLN A 126 13.19 4.12 -48.57
C GLN A 126 14.29 3.07 -48.77
N ALA A 127 14.52 2.17 -47.80
CA ALA A 127 15.51 1.10 -47.91
C ALA A 127 15.05 -0.10 -48.78
N SER A 128 13.77 -0.16 -49.15
CA SER A 128 13.15 -1.33 -49.81
C SER A 128 13.07 -1.24 -51.34
N SER A 129 13.64 -0.21 -51.99
CA SER A 129 13.57 -0.02 -53.45
C SER A 129 14.75 -0.59 -54.23
N THR A 130 15.34 -1.70 -53.79
CA THR A 130 16.23 -2.53 -54.62
C THR A 130 15.54 -3.88 -54.81
N PRO A 131 15.24 -4.32 -56.05
CA PRO A 131 14.51 -5.56 -56.25
C PRO A 131 15.41 -6.75 -55.89
N LEU A 132 15.18 -7.31 -54.70
CA LEU A 132 15.70 -8.61 -54.30
C LEU A 132 14.83 -9.69 -54.92
N VAL A 133 15.46 -10.51 -55.76
CA VAL A 133 14.94 -11.80 -56.20
C VAL A 133 14.54 -12.60 -54.95
N LEU A 134 13.24 -12.91 -54.81
CA LEU A 134 12.71 -13.69 -53.69
C LEU A 134 13.33 -15.10 -53.71
N PRO A 135 14.10 -15.50 -52.69
CA PRO A 135 14.28 -16.92 -52.42
C PRO A 135 12.92 -17.52 -51.99
N PRO A 136 12.74 -18.84 -52.14
CA PRO A 136 11.51 -19.51 -51.70
C PRO A 136 11.17 -19.16 -50.25
N PRO A 137 9.87 -19.12 -49.88
CA PRO A 137 9.44 -18.72 -48.55
C PRO A 137 10.27 -19.46 -47.50
N PRO A 138 10.91 -18.76 -46.55
CA PRO A 138 11.65 -19.44 -45.51
C PRO A 138 10.70 -20.41 -44.84
N GLU A 139 11.08 -21.68 -44.88
CA GLU A 139 10.35 -22.74 -44.20
C GLU A 139 10.02 -22.25 -42.80
N ALA A 140 8.72 -22.23 -42.44
CA ALA A 140 8.27 -21.55 -41.24
C ALA A 140 9.08 -22.04 -40.03
N ALA A 141 9.89 -21.14 -39.45
CA ALA A 141 10.74 -21.48 -38.33
C ALA A 141 9.89 -21.84 -37.12
N VAL A 142 10.39 -22.75 -36.30
CA VAL A 142 9.77 -23.04 -35.01
C VAL A 142 9.95 -21.79 -34.13
N PRO A 143 8.86 -21.21 -33.58
CA PRO A 143 8.97 -20.04 -32.72
C PRO A 143 9.91 -20.29 -31.53
N LEU A 144 10.72 -19.31 -31.15
CA LEU A 144 11.57 -19.33 -29.96
C LEU A 144 11.01 -18.38 -28.90
N PHE A 145 11.11 -18.77 -27.63
CA PHE A 145 10.75 -17.93 -26.49
C PHE A 145 11.86 -16.91 -26.19
N THR A 146 11.51 -15.64 -26.01
CA THR A 146 12.44 -14.53 -25.76
C THR A 146 12.30 -13.90 -24.37
N LYS A 147 11.34 -14.40 -23.56
CA LYS A 147 11.10 -13.88 -22.20
C LYS A 147 10.57 -14.98 -21.28
N ASN A 148 11.09 -15.02 -20.06
CA ASN A 148 10.79 -16.03 -19.05
C ASN A 148 9.76 -15.52 -18.01
N PRO A 149 8.96 -16.42 -17.41
CA PRO A 149 7.96 -16.05 -16.41
C PRO A 149 8.59 -15.38 -15.18
N GLN A 150 7.85 -14.45 -14.57
CA GLN A 150 8.28 -13.69 -13.39
C GLN A 150 7.32 -13.96 -12.23
N ILE A 151 7.87 -14.38 -11.10
CA ILE A 151 7.11 -14.53 -9.86
C ILE A 151 7.29 -13.27 -9.04
N ALA A 152 6.18 -12.65 -8.64
CA ALA A 152 6.20 -11.50 -7.75
C ALA A 152 5.35 -11.79 -6.51
N GLU A 153 5.91 -11.51 -5.34
CA GLU A 153 5.11 -11.42 -4.13
C GLU A 153 4.26 -10.14 -4.20
N ALA A 154 3.00 -10.26 -3.84
CA ALA A 154 2.10 -9.12 -3.73
C ALA A 154 1.54 -9.06 -2.32
N GLY A 155 1.03 -7.90 -1.91
CA GLY A 155 0.19 -7.84 -0.71
C GLY A 155 -1.01 -8.79 -0.85
N PHE A 156 -1.66 -9.14 0.27
CA PHE A 156 -2.80 -10.07 0.27
C PHE A 156 -3.86 -9.67 -0.74
N VAL A 157 -3.98 -10.46 -1.81
CA VAL A 157 -5.03 -10.29 -2.80
C VAL A 157 -6.21 -11.14 -2.35
N SER A 158 -7.28 -10.49 -1.90
CA SER A 158 -8.57 -11.16 -1.79
C SER A 158 -9.12 -11.33 -3.21
N ASN A 159 -9.26 -12.57 -3.66
CA ASN A 159 -9.94 -12.85 -4.91
C ASN A 159 -11.31 -13.45 -4.61
N PRO A 160 -12.41 -12.68 -4.79
CA PRO A 160 -13.76 -13.16 -4.48
C PRO A 160 -14.17 -14.37 -5.31
N LEU A 161 -13.54 -14.61 -6.48
CA LEU A 161 -13.80 -15.80 -7.31
C LEU A 161 -13.30 -17.10 -6.66
N PHE A 162 -12.32 -17.02 -5.77
CA PHE A 162 -11.67 -18.19 -5.17
C PHE A 162 -11.85 -18.29 -3.67
N GLY A 163 -12.53 -17.31 -3.05
CA GLY A 163 -12.82 -17.28 -1.61
C GLY A 163 -11.58 -17.20 -0.71
N GLY A 164 -10.37 -17.13 -1.27
CA GLY A 164 -9.09 -17.17 -0.55
C GLY A 164 -8.28 -15.89 -0.65
N GLN A 165 -7.44 -15.63 0.36
CA GLN A 165 -6.40 -14.62 0.31
C GLN A 165 -5.09 -15.26 -0.14
N TYR A 166 -4.47 -14.70 -1.17
CA TYR A 166 -3.22 -15.21 -1.72
C TYR A 166 -2.13 -14.14 -1.64
N PRO A 167 -0.97 -14.43 -1.04
CA PRO A 167 0.16 -13.50 -0.99
C PRO A 167 1.04 -13.57 -2.26
N TYR A 168 0.85 -14.60 -3.08
CA TYR A 168 1.63 -14.77 -4.31
C TYR A 168 0.77 -14.52 -5.53
N ARG A 169 1.32 -13.75 -6.47
CA ARG A 169 0.82 -13.66 -7.83
C ARG A 169 1.94 -14.03 -8.79
N MET A 170 1.67 -14.98 -9.66
CA MET A 170 2.59 -15.27 -10.76
C MET A 170 2.11 -14.51 -11.99
N LYS A 171 3.06 -13.87 -12.67
CA LYS A 171 2.82 -13.32 -14.00
C LYS A 171 3.66 -14.13 -14.98
N PHE A 172 2.99 -14.91 -15.82
CA PHE A 172 3.66 -15.55 -16.93
C PHE A 172 3.70 -14.55 -18.09
N ASP A 173 4.86 -13.93 -18.26
CA ASP A 173 5.11 -12.94 -19.29
C ASP A 173 6.12 -13.57 -20.25
N TRP A 174 5.63 -14.17 -21.33
CA TRP A 174 6.46 -14.77 -22.37
C TRP A 174 6.33 -13.98 -23.68
N ALA A 175 7.39 -13.98 -24.47
CA ALA A 175 7.42 -13.38 -25.81
C ALA A 175 8.03 -14.39 -26.78
N THR A 176 7.73 -14.25 -28.08
CA THR A 176 8.27 -15.11 -29.13
C THR A 176 8.76 -14.27 -30.31
N ASP A 177 9.68 -14.82 -31.09
CA ASP A 177 10.15 -14.28 -32.37
C ASP A 177 9.17 -14.50 -33.54
N ALA A 178 8.04 -15.22 -33.34
CA ALA A 178 7.03 -15.41 -34.38
C ALA A 178 6.39 -14.10 -34.85
N VAL A 179 6.30 -13.95 -36.17
CA VAL A 179 5.62 -12.83 -36.84
C VAL A 179 4.15 -13.18 -37.09
N GLY A 180 3.23 -12.40 -36.53
CA GLY A 180 1.77 -12.58 -36.65
C GLY A 180 1.07 -12.84 -35.31
N THR A 181 -0.16 -13.33 -35.34
CA THR A 181 -0.91 -13.78 -34.15
C THR A 181 -0.74 -15.30 -34.00
N PRO A 182 0.24 -15.79 -33.21
CA PRO A 182 0.40 -17.22 -32.99
C PRO A 182 -0.73 -17.79 -32.14
N ASN A 183 -0.95 -19.10 -32.24
CA ASN A 183 -1.81 -19.83 -31.32
C ASN A 183 -1.02 -20.11 -30.05
N GLU A 184 -1.56 -19.69 -28.90
CA GLU A 184 -0.89 -19.79 -27.60
C GLU A 184 -1.75 -20.62 -26.64
N SER A 185 -1.13 -21.52 -25.90
CA SER A 185 -1.77 -22.26 -24.82
C SER A 185 -0.88 -22.35 -23.60
N PHE A 186 -1.50 -22.41 -22.43
CA PHE A 186 -0.83 -22.52 -21.15
C PHE A 186 -1.60 -23.48 -20.26
N SER A 187 -0.89 -24.38 -19.60
CA SER A 187 -1.48 -25.33 -18.65
C SER A 187 -0.51 -25.62 -17.52
N CYS A 188 -1.05 -25.96 -16.35
CA CYS A 188 -0.29 -26.42 -15.20
C CYS A 188 -0.92 -27.66 -14.60
N THR A 189 -0.08 -28.49 -13.99
CA THR A 189 -0.50 -29.61 -13.16
C THR A 189 0.08 -29.41 -11.75
N PRO A 190 -0.77 -29.24 -10.71
CA PRO A 190 -2.21 -29.03 -10.77
C PRO A 190 -2.58 -27.68 -11.41
N ALA A 191 -3.85 -27.51 -11.80
CA ALA A 191 -4.30 -26.30 -12.48
C ALA A 191 -4.14 -25.06 -11.58
N LEU A 192 -3.53 -24.00 -12.11
CA LEU A 192 -3.43 -22.72 -11.41
C LEU A 192 -4.74 -21.94 -11.54
N LYS A 193 -5.21 -21.40 -10.42
CA LYS A 193 -6.31 -20.41 -10.39
C LYS A 193 -5.81 -19.11 -11.04
N SER A 194 -6.61 -18.50 -11.91
CA SER A 194 -6.27 -17.25 -12.60
C SER A 194 -7.26 -16.12 -12.31
N ASP A 195 -6.86 -14.86 -12.47
CA ASP A 195 -7.77 -13.72 -12.29
C ASP A 195 -8.87 -13.57 -13.36
N GLY A 196 -9.03 -14.57 -14.25
CA GLY A 196 -10.02 -14.55 -15.33
C GLY A 196 -9.62 -13.68 -16.54
N THR A 197 -8.39 -13.14 -16.56
CA THR A 197 -7.89 -12.39 -17.73
C THR A 197 -7.76 -13.32 -18.93
N ALA A 198 -8.48 -13.03 -20.01
CA ALA A 198 -8.48 -13.84 -21.24
C ALA A 198 -7.12 -13.84 -21.96
N VAL A 199 -6.33 -12.77 -21.78
CA VAL A 199 -5.00 -12.65 -22.36
C VAL A 199 -3.99 -13.36 -21.46
N LEU A 200 -3.54 -14.55 -21.88
CA LEU A 200 -2.64 -15.42 -21.11
C LEU A 200 -1.38 -14.69 -20.58
N ARG A 201 -0.77 -13.81 -21.40
CA ARG A 201 0.42 -13.01 -21.06
C ARG A 201 0.21 -11.97 -19.95
N GLN A 202 -1.04 -11.61 -19.70
CA GLN A 202 -1.42 -10.59 -18.71
C GLN A 202 -2.12 -11.22 -17.50
N ALA A 203 -2.50 -12.49 -17.60
CA ALA A 203 -3.16 -13.22 -16.53
C ALA A 203 -2.27 -13.31 -15.30
N ARG A 204 -2.90 -13.12 -14.14
CA ARG A 204 -2.30 -13.39 -12.84
C ARG A 204 -2.74 -14.76 -12.38
N TYR A 205 -1.79 -15.53 -11.86
CA TYR A 205 -2.06 -16.85 -11.31
C TYR A 205 -1.77 -16.88 -9.82
N PHE A 206 -2.57 -17.64 -9.08
CA PHE A 206 -2.55 -17.72 -7.62
C PHE A 206 -2.24 -19.16 -7.20
N PRO A 207 -0.97 -19.48 -6.92
CA PRO A 207 -0.58 -20.82 -6.51
C PRO A 207 -1.05 -21.13 -5.08
N GLU A 208 -1.40 -22.39 -4.84
CA GLU A 208 -1.77 -22.90 -3.52
C GLU A 208 -0.52 -23.25 -2.72
N SER A 209 -0.56 -22.97 -1.41
CA SER A 209 0.56 -23.19 -0.49
C SER A 209 1.08 -24.62 -0.54
N GLY A 210 2.41 -24.80 -0.51
CA GLY A 210 3.06 -26.11 -0.46
C GLY A 210 2.90 -26.98 -1.71
N THR A 211 2.19 -26.49 -2.73
CA THR A 211 1.84 -27.27 -3.92
C THR A 211 2.96 -27.20 -4.95
N ALA A 212 3.39 -28.37 -5.44
CA ALA A 212 4.30 -28.47 -6.57
C ALA A 212 3.54 -28.30 -7.87
N TYR A 213 3.95 -27.34 -8.69
CA TYR A 213 3.37 -27.04 -9.99
C TYR A 213 4.37 -27.38 -11.09
N SER A 214 3.88 -28.04 -12.12
CA SER A 214 4.55 -28.15 -13.41
C SER A 214 3.70 -27.49 -14.48
N CYS A 215 4.21 -26.42 -15.07
CA CYS A 215 3.51 -25.59 -16.03
C CYS A 215 4.20 -25.65 -17.39
N SER A 216 3.42 -25.69 -18.47
CA SER A 216 3.92 -25.65 -19.84
C SER A 216 3.19 -24.58 -20.65
N ALA A 217 3.96 -23.79 -21.40
CA ALA A 217 3.44 -22.87 -22.40
C ALA A 217 3.80 -23.39 -23.79
N THR A 218 2.82 -23.42 -24.70
CA THR A 218 3.02 -23.83 -26.10
C THR A 218 2.61 -22.69 -27.02
N VAL A 219 3.47 -22.41 -28.01
CA VAL A 219 3.22 -21.42 -29.06
C VAL A 219 3.33 -22.12 -30.41
N GLN A 220 2.33 -21.94 -31.27
CA GLN A 220 2.30 -22.47 -32.64
C GLN A 220 2.15 -21.35 -33.66
N ASN A 221 2.95 -21.41 -34.73
CA ASN A 221 2.77 -20.55 -35.89
C ASN A 221 1.56 -21.00 -36.74
N GLN A 222 1.17 -20.21 -37.74
CA GLN A 222 0.02 -20.53 -38.59
C GLN A 222 0.18 -21.82 -39.42
N ALA A 223 1.42 -22.29 -39.60
CA ALA A 223 1.72 -23.55 -40.28
C ALA A 223 1.68 -24.77 -39.33
N GLY A 224 1.31 -24.58 -38.06
CA GLY A 224 1.20 -25.65 -37.06
C GLY A 224 2.53 -26.10 -36.46
N LYS A 225 3.65 -25.49 -36.82
CA LYS A 225 4.94 -25.72 -36.15
C LYS A 225 5.00 -24.90 -34.86
N GLY A 226 5.45 -25.49 -33.76
CA GLY A 226 5.42 -24.84 -32.45
C GLY A 226 6.56 -25.20 -31.52
N ALA A 227 6.75 -24.38 -30.50
CA ALA A 227 7.67 -24.61 -29.39
C ALA A 227 6.89 -24.74 -28.09
N THR A 228 7.44 -25.53 -27.18
CA THR A 228 6.91 -25.71 -25.82
C THR A 228 8.03 -25.51 -24.82
N GLU A 229 7.78 -24.68 -23.82
CA GLU A 229 8.67 -24.49 -22.69
C GLU A 229 7.94 -24.87 -21.39
N SER A 230 8.66 -25.50 -20.47
CA SER A 230 8.10 -25.96 -19.20
C SER A 230 8.87 -25.41 -18.02
N VAL A 231 8.16 -25.03 -16.97
CA VAL A 231 8.70 -24.56 -15.69
C VAL A 231 8.07 -25.35 -14.55
N SER A 232 8.88 -25.74 -13.58
CA SER A 232 8.40 -26.40 -12.36
C SER A 232 8.84 -25.61 -11.13
N PHE A 233 7.95 -25.47 -10.15
CA PHE A 233 8.21 -24.78 -8.91
C PHE A 233 7.34 -25.34 -7.78
N VAL A 234 7.76 -25.15 -6.54
CA VAL A 234 6.95 -25.47 -5.36
C VAL A 234 6.55 -24.16 -4.71
N ALA A 235 5.25 -23.94 -4.54
CA ALA A 235 4.76 -22.77 -3.83
C ALA A 235 5.15 -22.87 -2.35
N PRO A 236 5.78 -21.84 -1.76
CA PRO A 236 6.22 -21.91 -0.37
C PRO A 236 5.03 -21.97 0.58
N SER A 237 5.20 -22.67 1.71
CA SER A 237 4.25 -22.58 2.82
C SER A 237 4.29 -21.20 3.46
N TRP A 238 3.11 -20.65 3.77
CA TRP A 238 3.04 -19.29 4.28
C TRP A 238 2.07 -19.13 5.45
N ILE A 239 2.37 -18.13 6.25
CA ILE A 239 1.56 -17.67 7.38
C ILE A 239 1.42 -16.17 7.22
N SER A 240 0.25 -15.63 7.52
CA SER A 240 0.05 -14.18 7.52
C SER A 240 -0.15 -13.66 8.92
N VAL A 241 0.50 -12.54 9.22
CA VAL A 241 0.23 -11.76 10.43
C VAL A 241 -0.04 -10.32 10.03
N ALA A 242 -1.09 -9.75 10.61
CA ALA A 242 -1.47 -8.37 10.37
C ALA A 242 -2.05 -7.75 11.63
N GLY A 243 -1.59 -6.55 11.98
CA GLY A 243 -2.17 -5.72 13.01
C GLY A 243 -1.58 -4.32 12.93
N SER A 244 -2.37 -3.30 12.60
CA SER A 244 -1.87 -1.93 12.65
C SER A 244 -2.91 -1.07 13.34
N ALA A 245 -2.46 -0.35 14.36
CA ALA A 245 -3.32 0.53 15.13
C ALA A 245 -2.55 1.79 15.50
N THR A 246 -3.11 2.95 15.18
CA THR A 246 -2.66 4.22 15.75
C THR A 246 -3.81 4.79 16.57
N SER A 247 -3.59 4.95 17.86
CA SER A 247 -4.59 5.51 18.78
C SER A 247 -3.99 6.61 19.64
N SER A 248 -4.84 7.35 20.32
CA SER A 248 -4.41 8.35 21.29
C SER A 248 -4.45 7.78 22.71
N PHE A 249 -3.48 8.15 23.54
CA PHE A 249 -3.59 7.84 24.97
C PHE A 249 -4.87 8.47 25.54
N PRO A 250 -5.66 7.73 26.34
CA PRO A 250 -6.87 8.29 26.95
C PRO A 250 -6.50 9.38 27.95
N ASP A 251 -7.41 10.34 28.15
CA ASP A 251 -7.22 11.40 29.15
C ASP A 251 -7.48 10.92 30.58
N ILE A 252 -8.24 9.83 30.72
CA ILE A 252 -8.50 9.14 31.98
C ILE A 252 -7.81 7.78 31.98
N VAL A 253 -7.41 7.32 33.17
CA VAL A 253 -6.82 5.98 33.32
C VAL A 253 -7.91 4.94 33.06
N VAL A 254 -7.67 4.08 32.07
CA VAL A 254 -8.53 2.93 31.75
C VAL A 254 -7.69 1.67 31.89
N THR A 255 -8.13 0.72 32.70
CA THR A 255 -7.42 -0.55 32.89
C THR A 255 -8.43 -1.71 32.81
N PRO A 256 -8.23 -2.70 31.93
CA PRO A 256 -7.19 -2.78 30.91
C PRO A 256 -7.40 -1.77 29.76
N LEU A 257 -6.32 -1.17 29.25
CA LEU A 257 -6.35 -0.34 28.05
C LEU A 257 -6.09 -1.20 26.82
N LYS A 258 -7.00 -1.19 25.85
CA LYS A 258 -6.79 -1.85 24.55
C LYS A 258 -5.76 -1.08 23.75
N LEU A 259 -4.70 -1.75 23.34
CA LEU A 259 -3.63 -1.16 22.51
C LEU A 259 -3.92 -1.35 21.02
N GLY A 260 -4.34 -2.56 20.64
CA GLY A 260 -4.59 -2.88 19.23
C GLY A 260 -5.10 -4.29 19.02
N GLU A 261 -5.31 -4.63 17.75
CA GLU A 261 -5.76 -5.94 17.31
C GLU A 261 -4.70 -6.56 16.41
N ILE A 262 -4.52 -7.87 16.54
CA ILE A 262 -3.59 -8.67 15.76
C ILE A 262 -4.39 -9.81 15.17
N SER A 263 -4.15 -10.12 13.91
CA SER A 263 -4.73 -11.26 13.22
C SER A 263 -3.63 -12.14 12.67
N VAL A 264 -3.80 -13.44 12.88
CA VAL A 264 -2.92 -14.47 12.34
C VAL A 264 -3.77 -15.42 11.50
N TYR A 265 -3.21 -15.90 10.39
CA TYR A 265 -3.86 -16.91 9.58
C TYR A 265 -2.84 -17.93 9.09
N ASN A 266 -3.22 -19.20 9.22
CA ASN A 266 -2.42 -20.33 8.78
C ASN A 266 -2.76 -20.65 7.32
N GLY A 267 -1.96 -20.13 6.39
CA GLY A 267 -2.08 -20.45 4.96
C GLY A 267 -1.32 -21.71 4.54
N SER A 268 -0.67 -22.41 5.48
CA SER A 268 0.11 -23.61 5.20
C SER A 268 -0.78 -24.85 5.02
N THR A 269 -0.16 -25.99 4.69
CA THR A 269 -0.82 -27.28 4.51
C THR A 269 -0.87 -28.13 5.78
N SER A 270 -0.30 -27.65 6.89
CA SER A 270 -0.20 -28.39 8.15
C SER A 270 -0.65 -27.54 9.33
N ASP A 271 -0.94 -28.19 10.45
CA ASP A 271 -1.13 -27.50 11.71
C ASP A 271 0.14 -26.73 12.09
N ILE A 272 -0.03 -25.47 12.48
CA ILE A 272 1.07 -24.61 12.95
C ILE A 272 0.86 -24.29 14.41
N LEU A 273 1.86 -24.57 15.24
CA LEU A 273 1.95 -24.01 16.58
C LEU A 273 2.71 -22.69 16.50
N PHE A 274 2.02 -21.61 16.83
CA PHE A 274 2.66 -20.34 17.13
C PHE A 274 3.19 -20.44 18.56
N SER A 275 4.38 -19.87 18.79
CA SER A 275 5.03 -19.90 20.10
C SER A 275 5.02 -18.53 20.75
N ASN A 276 5.48 -17.51 20.02
CA ASN A 276 5.56 -16.14 20.51
C ASN A 276 5.75 -15.13 19.38
N PHE A 277 5.45 -13.87 19.69
CA PHE A 277 5.88 -12.71 18.93
C PHE A 277 7.13 -12.13 19.58
N GLN A 278 8.21 -12.01 18.82
CA GLN A 278 9.34 -11.17 19.21
C GLN A 278 8.99 -9.76 18.78
N THR A 279 8.99 -8.85 19.74
CA THR A 279 8.58 -7.47 19.53
C THR A 279 9.65 -6.52 20.03
N THR A 280 9.55 -5.28 19.60
CA THR A 280 10.29 -4.15 20.15
C THR A 280 9.29 -3.14 20.67
N ILE A 281 9.50 -2.69 21.92
CA ILE A 281 8.79 -1.56 22.50
C ILE A 281 9.69 -0.33 22.38
N SER A 282 9.17 0.72 21.74
CA SER A 282 9.76 2.05 21.65
C SER A 282 8.98 3.00 22.57
N ASP A 283 9.55 3.33 23.72
CA ASP A 283 8.98 4.26 24.71
C ASP A 283 9.59 5.65 24.51
N ALA A 284 8.79 6.57 23.98
CA ALA A 284 9.04 8.01 23.88
C ALA A 284 8.08 8.82 24.78
N MET A 285 7.49 8.19 25.81
CA MET A 285 6.46 8.81 26.62
C MET A 285 7.04 9.79 27.62
N ASP A 286 6.34 10.89 27.84
CA ASP A 286 6.48 11.67 29.06
C ASP A 286 5.41 11.20 30.07
N SER A 287 5.81 10.33 30.98
CA SER A 287 4.91 9.76 31.99
C SER A 287 5.68 9.40 33.25
N THR A 288 5.62 10.24 34.29
CA THR A 288 6.25 9.96 35.59
C THR A 288 5.61 8.78 36.31
N PHE A 289 4.30 8.58 36.12
CA PHE A 289 3.52 7.55 36.82
C PHE A 289 3.83 6.12 36.39
N ASN A 290 4.29 5.93 35.15
CA ASN A 290 4.64 4.61 34.64
C ASN A 290 6.14 4.27 34.85
N ARG A 291 6.98 5.21 35.31
CA ARG A 291 8.42 4.97 35.49
C ARG A 291 8.68 4.07 36.69
N ASN A 292 9.59 3.10 36.52
CA ASN A 292 9.94 2.12 37.54
C ASN A 292 8.73 1.34 38.09
N HIS A 293 7.63 1.30 37.35
CA HIS A 293 6.40 0.59 37.69
C HIS A 293 6.20 -0.56 36.71
N LYS A 294 5.75 -1.70 37.24
CA LYS A 294 5.46 -2.88 36.44
C LYS A 294 4.09 -2.72 35.80
N VAL A 295 4.02 -2.94 34.50
CA VAL A 295 2.80 -3.06 33.72
C VAL A 295 2.69 -4.46 33.15
N TYR A 296 1.48 -4.85 32.75
CA TYR A 296 1.22 -6.18 32.22
C TYR A 296 0.59 -6.07 30.84
N PHE A 297 1.28 -6.55 29.82
CA PHE A 297 0.73 -6.74 28.49
C PHE A 297 -0.07 -8.04 28.45
N LEU A 298 -1.33 -7.95 28.06
CA LEU A 298 -2.26 -9.06 28.00
C LEU A 298 -2.66 -9.34 26.55
N LEU A 299 -2.42 -10.56 26.09
CA LEU A 299 -2.89 -11.03 24.81
C LEU A 299 -4.18 -11.83 25.01
N ARG A 300 -5.28 -11.43 24.39
CA ARG A 300 -6.60 -12.07 24.55
C ARG A 300 -7.11 -12.68 23.26
N ASP A 301 -7.79 -13.82 23.38
CA ASP A 301 -8.41 -14.56 22.28
C ASP A 301 -9.75 -13.95 21.89
N GLY A 302 -9.70 -12.78 21.26
CA GLY A 302 -10.87 -12.02 20.82
C GLY A 302 -10.62 -10.52 20.83
N LEU A 303 -11.68 -9.73 20.87
CA LEU A 303 -11.66 -8.27 20.72
C LEU A 303 -12.02 -7.50 21.99
N ARG A 304 -12.52 -8.18 23.03
CA ARG A 304 -13.08 -7.59 24.25
C ARG A 304 -12.20 -7.88 25.46
N ALA A 305 -12.40 -7.11 26.52
CA ALA A 305 -11.60 -7.23 27.74
C ALA A 305 -11.90 -8.52 28.52
N GLU A 306 -13.11 -9.06 28.36
CA GLU A 306 -13.58 -10.30 28.97
C GLU A 306 -13.14 -11.57 28.21
N ASP A 307 -12.56 -11.42 27.00
CA ASP A 307 -12.16 -12.57 26.21
C ASP A 307 -11.01 -13.35 26.87
N PRO A 308 -10.91 -14.68 26.65
CA PRO A 308 -9.94 -15.52 27.32
C PRO A 308 -8.50 -15.02 27.19
N LEU A 309 -7.76 -15.04 28.29
CA LEU A 309 -6.35 -14.65 28.32
C LEU A 309 -5.50 -15.75 27.66
N ILE A 310 -4.72 -15.39 26.64
CA ILE A 310 -3.73 -16.27 26.01
C ILE A 310 -2.41 -16.19 26.76
N SER A 311 -1.95 -14.96 27.04
CA SER A 311 -0.69 -14.73 27.73
C SER A 311 -0.67 -13.39 28.45
N GLN A 312 0.19 -13.32 29.46
CA GLN A 312 0.51 -12.11 30.21
C GLN A 312 2.03 -11.96 30.22
N THR A 313 2.50 -10.76 29.87
CA THR A 313 3.93 -10.42 29.85
C THR A 313 4.13 -9.20 30.74
N ASP A 314 5.00 -9.30 31.75
CA ASP A 314 5.35 -8.16 32.57
C ASP A 314 6.42 -7.28 31.90
N PHE A 315 6.33 -5.99 32.14
CA PHE A 315 7.28 -5.02 31.62
C PHE A 315 7.43 -3.88 32.62
N THR A 316 8.66 -3.44 32.85
CA THR A 316 8.95 -2.29 33.72
C THR A 316 9.61 -1.21 32.89
N PHE A 317 8.97 -0.04 32.82
CA PHE A 317 9.58 1.10 32.14
C PHE A 317 10.79 1.62 32.91
N VAL A 318 11.76 2.15 32.17
CA VAL A 318 12.96 2.79 32.71
C VAL A 318 12.58 3.88 33.73
N ALA A 319 13.39 4.04 34.77
CA ALA A 319 13.07 4.91 35.91
C ALA A 319 13.02 6.41 35.55
N SER A 320 13.72 6.84 34.51
CA SER A 320 13.69 8.21 33.98
C SER A 320 12.86 8.28 32.69
N PRO A 321 12.17 9.39 32.41
CA PRO A 321 11.62 9.63 31.07
C PRO A 321 12.72 9.68 30.00
N PRO A 322 12.45 9.18 28.78
CA PRO A 322 13.34 9.32 27.63
C PRO A 322 13.54 10.79 27.27
N ALA A 323 14.72 11.13 26.77
CA ALA A 323 14.96 12.46 26.21
C ALA A 323 14.19 12.64 24.89
N VAL A 324 13.83 13.89 24.56
CA VAL A 324 13.09 14.19 23.33
C VAL A 324 13.88 13.69 22.11
N GLY A 325 13.25 12.85 21.28
CA GLY A 325 13.86 12.25 20.10
C GLY A 325 14.79 11.05 20.39
N GLN A 326 14.87 10.58 21.63
CA GLN A 326 15.71 9.45 22.06
C GLN A 326 14.87 8.43 22.84
N PRO A 327 14.00 7.65 22.17
CA PRO A 327 13.16 6.66 22.84
C PRO A 327 13.98 5.53 23.44
N TYR A 328 13.47 4.93 24.51
CA TYR A 328 13.99 3.65 24.98
C TYR A 328 13.43 2.53 24.11
N VAL A 329 14.33 1.74 23.52
CA VAL A 329 13.98 0.64 22.61
C VAL A 329 14.33 -0.67 23.30
N VAL A 330 13.32 -1.46 23.67
CA VAL A 330 13.49 -2.69 24.45
C VAL A 330 12.83 -3.86 23.73
N PRO A 331 13.55 -4.97 23.47
CA PRO A 331 12.93 -6.18 22.94
C PRO A 331 12.07 -6.84 24.00
N VAL A 332 10.86 -7.26 23.63
CA VAL A 332 9.90 -7.96 24.49
C VAL A 332 9.34 -9.17 23.73
N ILE A 333 9.26 -10.31 24.40
CA ILE A 333 8.66 -11.52 23.84
C ILE A 333 7.25 -11.64 24.40
N ILE A 334 6.25 -11.62 23.52
CA ILE A 334 4.85 -11.84 23.88
C ILE A 334 4.49 -13.29 23.55
N PRO A 335 4.25 -14.16 24.55
CA PRO A 335 3.88 -15.55 24.28
C PRO A 335 2.55 -15.64 23.53
N PHE A 336 2.49 -16.57 22.57
CA PHE A 336 1.27 -16.86 21.82
C PHE A 336 1.26 -18.36 21.49
N PRO A 337 1.13 -19.26 22.49
CA PRO A 337 1.24 -20.71 22.33
C PRO A 337 -0.04 -21.33 21.74
N VAL A 338 -0.43 -20.89 20.54
CA VAL A 338 -1.70 -21.28 19.92
C VAL A 338 -1.46 -22.10 18.67
N LYS A 339 -2.14 -23.26 18.62
CA LYS A 339 -2.16 -24.13 17.45
C LYS A 339 -3.29 -23.69 16.51
N LEU A 340 -2.98 -23.57 15.23
CA LEU A 340 -3.91 -23.19 14.16
C LEU A 340 -3.89 -24.24 13.07
N ALA A 341 -5.07 -24.73 12.69
CA ALA A 341 -5.24 -25.66 11.57
C ALA A 341 -5.07 -24.95 10.21
N PRO A 342 -4.79 -25.68 9.11
CA PRO A 342 -4.77 -25.11 7.76
C PRO A 342 -6.06 -24.33 7.44
N GLY A 343 -5.92 -23.11 6.95
CA GLY A 343 -7.03 -22.21 6.63
C GLY A 343 -7.68 -21.52 7.84
N GLU A 344 -7.20 -21.78 9.06
CA GLU A 344 -7.74 -21.14 10.25
C GLU A 344 -7.20 -19.71 10.42
N LYS A 345 -8.10 -18.79 10.77
CA LYS A 345 -7.79 -17.41 11.16
C LYS A 345 -8.11 -17.21 12.63
N LYS A 346 -7.20 -16.56 13.35
CA LYS A 346 -7.44 -16.09 14.72
C LYS A 346 -7.21 -14.60 14.82
N ILE A 347 -8.13 -13.93 15.50
CA ILE A 347 -8.08 -12.50 15.79
C ILE A 347 -7.94 -12.36 17.30
N MET A 348 -6.93 -11.64 17.71
CA MET A 348 -6.59 -11.39 19.11
C MET A 348 -6.47 -9.89 19.35
N SER A 349 -6.49 -9.49 20.62
CA SER A 349 -6.28 -8.11 21.03
C SER A 349 -5.19 -8.02 22.07
N LEU A 350 -4.36 -6.99 21.94
CA LEU A 350 -3.30 -6.66 22.88
C LEU A 350 -3.80 -5.56 23.82
N TRP A 351 -3.65 -5.77 25.11
CA TRP A 351 -4.07 -4.84 26.16
C TRP A 351 -2.91 -4.57 27.12
N VAL A 352 -3.04 -3.53 27.93
CA VAL A 352 -2.13 -3.26 29.04
C VAL A 352 -2.89 -2.97 30.33
N GLU A 353 -2.45 -3.57 31.43
CA GLU A 353 -2.92 -3.32 32.79
C GLU A 353 -1.85 -2.64 33.65
N GLN A 354 -2.30 -2.01 34.75
CA GLN A 354 -1.46 -1.20 35.63
C GLN A 354 -0.78 -0.01 34.92
N PHE A 355 -1.30 0.35 33.74
CA PHE A 355 -0.85 1.46 32.94
C PHE A 355 -1.55 2.74 33.38
N GLN A 356 -0.76 3.73 33.77
CA GLN A 356 -1.24 4.99 34.34
C GLN A 356 -1.13 6.14 33.32
N PHE A 357 -1.48 7.34 33.79
CA PHE A 357 -1.56 8.54 32.97
C PHE A 357 -0.26 8.86 32.22
N VAL A 358 -0.39 9.17 30.93
CA VAL A 358 0.67 9.66 30.05
C VAL A 358 0.41 11.13 29.74
N ARG A 359 1.41 12.00 29.94
CA ARG A 359 1.28 13.44 29.70
C ARG A 359 1.39 13.76 28.22
N SER A 360 2.39 13.20 27.54
CA SER A 360 2.64 13.35 26.11
C SER A 360 3.56 12.25 25.58
N GLY A 361 3.84 12.25 24.27
CA GLY A 361 4.80 11.35 23.65
C GLY A 361 4.14 10.13 23.01
N THR A 362 4.97 9.11 22.72
CA THR A 362 4.58 7.94 21.93
C THR A 362 5.01 6.65 22.62
N LEU A 363 4.16 5.63 22.55
CA LEU A 363 4.52 4.23 22.80
C LEU A 363 4.24 3.44 21.53
N GLU A 364 5.24 2.77 21.01
CA GLU A 364 5.13 1.97 19.80
C GLU A 364 5.58 0.53 20.09
N ILE A 365 4.81 -0.45 19.60
CA ILE A 365 5.07 -1.88 19.76
C ILE A 365 5.05 -2.52 18.38
N VAL A 366 6.22 -2.96 17.92
CA VAL A 366 6.39 -3.52 16.57
C VAL A 366 6.83 -4.97 16.66
N SER A 367 6.20 -5.86 15.90
CA SER A 367 6.69 -7.22 15.74
C SER A 367 7.94 -7.23 14.87
N THR A 368 9.03 -7.79 15.40
CA THR A 368 10.28 -7.96 14.66
C THR A 368 10.42 -9.36 14.08
N ASN A 369 9.88 -10.36 14.78
CA ASN A 369 9.87 -11.74 14.34
C ASN A 369 8.71 -12.52 14.98
N ILE A 370 8.33 -13.64 14.37
CA ILE A 370 7.22 -14.47 14.80
C ILE A 370 7.70 -15.91 14.82
N VAL A 371 7.64 -16.54 15.98
CA VAL A 371 8.18 -17.88 16.18
C VAL A 371 7.05 -18.89 16.02
N THR A 372 7.20 -19.80 15.06
CA THR A 372 6.24 -20.87 14.76
C THR A 372 6.97 -22.19 14.55
N THR A 373 6.24 -23.30 14.60
CA THR A 373 6.77 -24.61 14.21
C THR A 373 6.89 -24.73 12.69
N GLY A 374 7.98 -25.34 12.22
CA GLY A 374 8.22 -25.61 10.80
C GLY A 374 8.87 -24.44 10.05
N LEU A 375 9.32 -24.71 8.82
CA LEU A 375 9.91 -23.71 7.93
C LEU A 375 8.79 -23.04 7.11
N ASN A 376 8.06 -22.13 7.75
CA ASN A 376 7.00 -21.36 7.11
C ASN A 376 7.47 -19.94 6.82
N ARG A 377 7.12 -19.44 5.63
CA ARG A 377 7.35 -18.05 5.30
C ARG A 377 6.30 -17.18 5.98
N ILE A 378 6.74 -16.24 6.80
CA ILE A 378 5.86 -15.32 7.51
C ILE A 378 5.74 -14.04 6.71
N ILE A 379 4.51 -13.61 6.49
CA ILE A 379 4.16 -12.47 5.64
C ILE A 379 3.38 -11.46 6.48
N GLY A 380 3.85 -10.22 6.46
CA GLY A 380 3.30 -9.14 7.28
C GLY A 380 3.90 -9.09 8.68
N SER A 381 3.38 -8.15 9.46
CA SER A 381 3.83 -7.79 10.80
C SER A 381 2.68 -7.10 11.53
N PHE A 382 2.91 -6.74 12.79
CA PHE A 382 2.08 -5.75 13.45
C PHE A 382 2.88 -4.56 13.97
N ASP A 383 2.21 -3.41 14.01
CA ASP A 383 2.71 -2.12 14.46
C ASP A 383 1.59 -1.36 15.17
N ILE A 384 1.73 -1.22 16.49
CA ILE A 384 0.75 -0.60 17.37
C ILE A 384 1.36 0.65 17.99
N VAL A 385 0.78 1.81 17.71
CA VAL A 385 1.27 3.13 18.11
C VAL A 385 0.21 3.84 18.95
N LEU A 386 0.59 4.28 20.15
CA LEU A 386 -0.19 5.18 20.99
C LEU A 386 0.53 6.52 21.04
N THR A 387 -0.21 7.61 20.82
CA THR A 387 0.35 8.97 20.79
C THR A 387 -0.44 9.94 21.65
N LYS A 388 0.23 10.93 22.23
CA LYS A 388 -0.42 12.09 22.84
C LYS A 388 0.40 13.33 22.58
N ALA A 389 -0.24 14.34 22.01
CA ALA A 389 0.40 15.63 21.81
C ALA A 389 0.80 16.25 23.16
N PRO A 390 1.88 17.05 23.22
CA PRO A 390 2.17 17.87 24.38
C PRO A 390 0.93 18.72 24.72
N GLY A 391 0.44 18.61 25.96
CA GLY A 391 -0.60 19.52 26.45
C GLY A 391 -0.07 20.95 26.46
N LEU A 392 -0.88 21.88 25.94
CA LEU A 392 -0.67 23.32 26.13
C LEU A 392 -0.88 23.73 27.59
#